data_AF-M8BRG2-F1
#
_entry.id   AF-M8BRG2-F1
#
_cell.length_a   1.000
_cell.length_b   1.000
_cell.length_c   1.000
_cell.angle_alpha   90.00
_cell.angle_beta   90.00
_cell.angle_gamma   90.00
#
_symmetry.space_group_name_H-M   'P 1'
#
loop_
_entity.id
_entity.type
_entity.pdbx_description
1 polymer ?
#
loop_
_entity_poly.entity_id
_entity_poly.type
_entity_poly.pdbx_seq_one_letter_code
_entity_poly.pdbx_strand_id
1 'polypeptide(L)' 'MALLPPLLLSCILVLALPGPAVLMARGVTFHVTNKCPFPVWPAVAPNAGHPVLAAGGFFLPPGQSKRVGAPARSRA' A
#
# COMPACT_ATOMS: atom_id res chain seq x y z
N MET A 1 -28.11 0.51 -41.01
CA MET A 1 -26.63 0.49 -40.93
C MET A 1 -25.99 1.78 -40.40
N ALA A 2 -26.76 2.86 -40.13
CA ALA A 2 -26.21 4.15 -39.68
C ALA A 2 -25.81 4.23 -38.19
N LEU A 3 -26.14 3.21 -37.39
CA LEU A 3 -25.86 3.18 -35.94
C LEU A 3 -24.52 2.50 -35.60
N LEU A 4 -23.91 1.79 -36.54
CA LEU A 4 -22.59 1.16 -36.37
C LEU A 4 -21.46 2.18 -36.09
N PRO A 5 -21.32 3.29 -36.84
CA PRO A 5 -20.27 4.27 -36.59
C PRO A 5 -20.30 4.92 -35.19
N PRO A 6 -21.44 5.40 -34.67
CA PRO A 6 -21.48 6.02 -33.34
C PRO A 6 -21.28 5.02 -32.20
N LEU A 7 -21.70 3.76 -32.38
CA LEU A 7 -21.45 2.68 -31.41
C LEU A 7 -19.96 2.30 -31.35
N LEU A 8 -19.30 2.19 -32.51
CA LEU A 8 -17.86 1.96 -32.59
C LEU A 8 -17.07 3.11 -31.95
N LEU A 9 -17.44 4.37 -32.22
CA LEU A 9 -16.81 5.53 -31.60
C LEU A 9 -17.02 5.56 -30.08
N SER A 10 -18.21 5.20 -29.61
CA SER A 10 -18.51 5.07 -28.18
C SER A 10 -17.68 3.96 -27.52
N CYS A 11 -17.56 2.79 -28.15
CA CYS A 11 -16.71 1.70 -27.64
C CYS A 11 -15.23 2.08 -27.59
N ILE A 12 -14.71 2.75 -28.63
CA ILE A 12 -13.33 3.24 -28.66
C ILE A 12 -13.11 4.25 -27.53
N LEU A 13 -14.06 5.16 -27.28
CA LEU A 13 -13.97 6.13 -26.19
C LEU A 13 -13.98 5.44 -24.81
N VAL A 14 -14.84 4.44 -24.61
CA VAL A 14 -14.91 3.64 -23.37
C VAL A 14 -13.64 2.81 -23.13
N LEU A 15 -13.02 2.30 -24.19
CA LEU A 15 -11.75 1.55 -24.13
C LEU A 15 -10.51 2.45 -24.01
N ALA A 16 -10.58 3.68 -24.54
CA ALA A 16 -9.50 4.67 -24.48
C ALA A 16 -9.51 5.47 -23.17
N LEU A 17 -10.65 5.55 -22.48
CA LEU A 17 -10.69 5.94 -21.08
C LEU A 17 -9.83 4.93 -20.30
N PRO A 18 -8.82 5.36 -19.54
CA PRO A 18 -8.15 4.46 -18.60
C PRO A 18 -9.25 3.84 -17.74
N GLY A 19 -9.43 2.52 -17.85
CA GLY A 19 -10.51 1.77 -17.19
C GLY A 19 -10.61 2.15 -15.71
N PRO A 20 -11.79 1.95 -15.07
CA PRO A 20 -12.19 2.57 -13.81
C PRO A 20 -10.96 2.70 -12.93
N ALA A 21 -10.46 3.95 -12.84
CA ALA A 21 -9.13 4.25 -12.34
C ALA A 21 -8.89 3.32 -11.17
N VAL A 22 -8.01 2.33 -11.35
CA VAL A 22 -7.66 1.42 -10.26
C VAL A 22 -7.12 2.40 -9.24
N LEU A 23 -7.95 2.73 -8.24
CA LEU A 23 -7.54 3.61 -7.17
C LEU A 23 -6.40 2.83 -6.56
N MET A 24 -5.18 3.21 -6.93
CA MET A 24 -3.96 2.71 -6.35
C MET A 24 -4.06 3.18 -4.90
N ALA A 25 -4.69 2.35 -4.08
CA ALA A 25 -4.75 2.56 -2.66
C ALA A 25 -3.28 2.61 -2.23
N ARG A 26 -2.83 3.80 -1.83
CA ARG A 26 -1.43 4.03 -1.47
C ARG A 26 -1.21 3.44 -0.09
N GLY A 27 -0.21 2.57 0.02
CA GLY A 27 0.21 2.02 1.31
C GLY A 27 0.72 3.12 2.24
N VAL A 28 0.85 2.80 3.52
CA VAL A 28 1.42 3.72 4.53
C VAL A 28 2.85 3.27 4.82
N THR A 29 3.75 4.22 5.03
CA THR A 29 5.11 3.94 5.53
C THR A 29 5.28 4.53 6.92
N PHE A 30 5.50 3.67 7.91
CA PHE A 30 5.84 4.08 9.26
C PHE A 30 7.33 4.36 9.36
N HIS A 31 7.69 5.50 9.95
CA HIS A 31 9.07 5.85 10.28
C HIS A 31 9.25 5.67 11.79
N VAL A 32 10.01 4.64 12.17
CA VAL A 32 10.27 4.33 13.58
C VAL A 32 11.68 4.79 13.92
N THR A 33 11.82 5.78 14.80
CA THR A 33 13.11 6.33 15.25
C THR A 33 13.32 5.99 16.72
N ASN A 34 14.44 5.37 17.04
CA ASN A 34 14.84 5.17 18.43
C ASN A 34 15.55 6.43 18.95
N LYS A 35 14.90 7.18 19.84
CA LYS A 35 15.50 8.33 20.54
C LYS A 35 16.04 7.97 21.93
N CYS A 36 15.93 6.71 22.35
CA CYS A 36 16.47 6.24 23.62
C CYS A 36 18.00 6.08 23.51
N PRO A 37 18.75 6.22 24.63
CA PRO A 37 20.20 6.02 24.65
C PRO A 37 20.62 4.53 24.69
N PHE A 38 19.69 3.61 24.43
CA PHE A 38 19.90 2.16 24.45
C PHE A 38 19.15 1.48 23.28
N PRO A 39 19.58 0.28 22.85
CA PRO A 39 18.88 -0.45 21.81
C PRO A 39 17.46 -0.83 22.24
N VAL A 40 16.53 -0.81 21.29
CA VAL A 40 15.14 -1.23 21.49
C VAL A 40 14.75 -2.30 20.47
N TRP A 41 13.72 -3.07 20.79
CA TRP A 41 13.12 -4.06 19.89
C TRP A 41 11.65 -3.73 19.64
N PRO A 42 11.31 -2.81 18.71
CA PRO A 42 9.93 -2.50 18.41
C PRO A 42 9.20 -3.74 17.87
N ALA A 43 8.03 -4.01 18.42
CA ALA A 43 7.12 -5.06 17.96
C ALA A 43 6.11 -4.48 16.96
N VAL A 44 5.73 -5.27 15.96
CA VAL A 44 4.72 -4.92 14.96
C VAL A 44 3.69 -6.04 14.88
N ALA A 45 2.52 -5.82 15.48
CA ALA A 45 1.45 -6.80 15.54
C ALA A 45 0.31 -6.43 14.57
N PRO A 46 -0.03 -7.30 13.61
CA PRO A 46 -1.23 -7.11 12.78
C PRO A 46 -2.51 -7.48 13.56
N ASN A 47 -3.64 -6.87 13.18
CA ASN A 47 -4.96 -7.39 13.53
C ASN A 47 -5.23 -8.71 12.77
N ALA A 48 -6.21 -9.50 13.23
CA ALA A 48 -6.58 -10.77 12.59
C ALA A 48 -6.92 -10.57 11.10
N GLY A 49 -6.34 -11.41 10.22
CA GLY A 49 -6.52 -11.29 8.76
C GLY A 49 -5.63 -10.22 8.09
N HIS A 50 -4.60 -9.71 8.76
CA HIS A 50 -3.64 -8.77 8.17
C HIS A 50 -2.22 -9.37 8.09
N PRO A 51 -1.39 -8.96 7.11
CA PRO A 51 -0.04 -9.48 6.97
C PRO A 51 0.87 -9.04 8.12
N VAL A 52 1.75 -9.93 8.57
CA VAL A 52 2.79 -9.63 9.56
C VAL A 52 3.85 -8.73 8.91
N LEU A 53 3.97 -7.51 9.42
CA LEU A 53 4.97 -6.54 8.96
C LEU A 53 6.29 -6.71 9.71
N ALA A 54 7.41 -6.43 9.04
CA ALA A 54 8.74 -6.46 9.64
C ALA A 54 9.06 -7.73 10.46
N ALA A 55 8.54 -8.89 10.04
CA ALA A 55 8.67 -10.17 10.75
C ALA A 55 8.17 -10.15 12.23
N GLY A 56 7.23 -9.24 12.56
CA GLY A 56 6.67 -9.12 13.90
C GLY A 56 7.46 -8.21 14.84
N GLY A 57 8.67 -7.82 14.46
CA GLY A 57 9.50 -6.91 15.24
C GLY A 57 10.94 -6.86 14.74
N PHE A 58 11.72 -5.92 15.23
CA PHE A 58 13.10 -5.75 14.78
C PHE A 58 13.97 -5.09 15.83
N PHE A 59 15.29 -5.34 15.78
CA PHE A 59 16.27 -4.58 16.55
C PHE A 59 16.45 -3.16 15.98
N LEU A 60 16.52 -2.15 16.84
CA LEU A 60 16.79 -0.77 16.46
C LEU A 60 17.81 -0.10 17.41
N PRO A 61 19.04 0.17 16.94
CA PRO A 61 20.06 0.84 17.75
C PRO A 61 19.68 2.27 18.18
N PRO A 62 20.35 2.84 19.20
CA PRO A 62 20.19 4.24 19.59
C PRO A 62 20.37 5.20 18.40
N GLY A 63 19.50 6.20 18.29
CA GLY A 63 19.56 7.25 17.25
C GLY A 63 19.19 6.78 15.84
N GLN A 64 18.97 5.48 15.62
CA GLN A 64 18.67 4.94 14.29
C GLN A 64 17.19 5.02 13.95
N SER A 65 16.90 4.97 12.65
CA SER A 65 15.54 4.95 12.12
C SER A 65 15.33 3.81 11.13
N LYS A 66 14.14 3.19 11.18
CA LYS A 66 13.72 2.16 10.22
C LYS A 66 12.37 2.51 9.62
N ARG A 67 12.22 2.26 8.32
CA ARG A 67 10.95 2.39 7.60
C ARG A 67 10.24 1.04 7.56
N VAL A 68 8.95 1.02 7.88
CA VAL A 68 8.09 -0.18 7.80
C VAL A 68 6.92 0.14 6.87
N GLY A 69 6.89 -0.53 5.72
CA GLY A 69 5.79 -0.40 4.76
C GLY A 69 4.60 -1.25 5.14
N ALA A 70 3.40 -0.68 5.03
CA ALA A 70 2.12 -1.37 5.20
C ALA A 70 1.31 -1.27 3.90
N PRO A 71 0.68 -2.37 3.45
CA PRO A 71 -0.16 -2.35 2.25
C PRO A 71 -1.43 -1.53 2.50
N ALA A 72 -1.98 -0.94 1.44
CA ALA A 72 -3.19 -0.13 1.54
C ALA A 72 -4.47 -0.94 1.69
N ARG A 73 -4.46 -2.18 1.16
CA ARG A 73 -5.47 -3.20 1.42
C ARG A 73 -4.77 -4.39 2.03
N SER A 74 -5.16 -4.74 3.24
CA SER A 74 -4.99 -6.11 3.70
C SER A 74 -5.93 -6.98 2.90
N ARG A 75 -5.38 -7.93 2.15
CA ARG A 75 -6.16 -9.11 1.79
C ARG A 75 -6.23 -9.94 3.06
N ALA A 76 -7.42 -10.08 3.62
CA ALA A 76 -7.70 -11.11 4.60
C ALA A 76 -7.73 -12.47 3.92
#